data_AF-A0A2M6ZK52-F1
#
_entry.id   AF-A0A2M6ZK52-F1
#
_cell.length_a   1.000
_cell.length_b   1.000
_cell.length_c   1.000
_cell.angle_alpha   90.00
_cell.angle_beta   90.00
_cell.angle_gamma   90.00
#
_symmetry.space_group_name_H-M   'P 1'
#
loop_
_entity.id
_entity.type
_entity.pdbx_description
1 polymer ?
#
loop_
_entity_poly.entity_id
_entity_poly.type
_entity_poly.pdbx_seq_one_letter_code
_entity_poly.pdbx_strand_id
1 'polypeptide(L)'
;MRQSTPLTPGARVGLTTTIPVEVVLAANLIPVDLNNLFIADPLALARVSQAEAAGFPRTLCAWIKGIYATLLAHPEIQAVIAACQGDCSNTQALGEILATEGIEVIHFKFP
;
A
#
# COMPACT_ATOMS: atom_id res chain seq x y z
N MET A 1 15.65 10.19 -10.12
CA MET A 1 15.18 9.99 -8.74
C MET A 1 14.29 11.18 -8.38
N ARG A 2 12.99 10.98 -8.20
CA ARG A 2 12.15 12.02 -7.58
C ARG A 2 12.65 12.18 -6.14
N GLN A 3 12.91 13.40 -5.71
CA GLN A 3 13.12 13.69 -4.30
C GLN A 3 11.78 13.43 -3.60
N SER A 4 11.76 12.55 -2.59
CA SER A 4 10.58 12.32 -1.76
C SER A 4 10.24 13.62 -1.02
N THR A 5 8.95 13.95 -0.96
CA THR A 5 8.51 15.07 -0.14
C THR A 5 8.51 14.57 1.31
N PRO A 6 9.19 15.24 2.24
CA PRO A 6 9.23 14.77 3.61
C PRO A 6 7.82 14.74 4.21
N LEU A 7 7.42 13.59 4.74
CA LEU A 7 6.14 13.41 5.43
C LEU A 7 6.13 14.22 6.73
N THR A 8 4.97 14.81 7.04
CA THR A 8 4.79 15.58 8.28
C THR A 8 4.47 14.67 9.46
N PRO A 9 4.84 15.04 10.71
CA PRO A 9 4.37 14.33 11.90
C PRO A 9 2.85 14.16 11.90
N GLY A 10 2.38 12.97 12.28
CA GLY A 10 0.97 12.57 12.24
C GLY A 10 0.48 12.06 10.88
N ALA A 11 1.29 12.13 9.82
CA ALA A 11 0.92 11.54 8.53
C ALA A 11 0.79 10.02 8.62
N ARG A 12 -0.14 9.46 7.84
CA ARG A 12 -0.41 8.01 7.80
C ARG A 12 0.43 7.33 6.73
N VAL A 13 1.03 6.21 7.10
CA VAL A 13 1.88 5.39 6.23
C VAL A 13 1.32 3.97 6.17
N GLY A 14 0.93 3.54 4.98
CA GLY A 14 0.41 2.20 4.72
C GLY A 14 1.51 1.15 4.70
N LEU A 15 1.27 0.00 5.31
CA LEU A 15 2.18 -1.14 5.36
C LEU A 15 1.55 -2.30 4.60
N THR A 16 2.25 -2.85 3.60
CA THR A 16 1.74 -3.98 2.82
C THR A 16 1.92 -5.32 3.51
N THR A 17 2.74 -5.38 4.55
CA THR A 17 3.00 -6.57 5.38
C THR A 17 3.70 -6.14 6.67
N THR A 18 4.03 -7.11 7.52
CA THR A 18 4.86 -6.88 8.72
C THR A 18 6.24 -6.37 8.31
N ILE A 19 6.58 -5.17 8.76
CA ILE A 19 7.90 -4.55 8.63
C ILE A 19 8.34 -4.01 10.01
N PRO A 20 9.62 -3.64 10.22
CA PRO A 20 10.05 -2.95 11.43
C PRO A 20 9.35 -1.60 11.60
N VAL A 21 8.20 -1.60 12.28
CA VAL A 21 7.29 -0.45 12.43
C VAL A 21 7.90 0.66 13.31
N GLU A 22 8.93 0.33 14.08
CA GLU A 22 9.64 1.23 14.99
C GLU A 22 10.17 2.47 14.27
N VAL A 23 10.61 2.33 13.00
CA VAL A 23 11.09 3.45 12.19
C VAL A 23 9.96 4.45 11.88
N VAL A 24 8.76 3.94 11.58
CA VAL A 24 7.57 4.77 11.31
C VAL A 24 7.15 5.51 12.58
N LEU A 25 7.11 4.79 13.71
CA LEU A 25 6.76 5.36 15.01
C LEU A 25 7.78 6.41 15.47
N ALA A 26 9.08 6.13 15.32
CA ALA A 26 10.15 7.07 15.68
C ALA A 26 10.13 8.37 14.86
N ALA A 27 9.60 8.32 13.63
CA ALA A 27 9.39 9.48 12.77
C ALA A 27 8.13 10.30 13.14
N ASN A 28 7.42 9.95 14.22
CA ASN A 28 6.10 10.50 14.58
C ASN A 28 5.05 10.31 13.48
N LEU A 29 5.13 9.22 12.73
CA LEU A 29 4.15 8.86 11.70
C LEU A 29 3.17 7.79 12.24
N ILE A 30 2.02 7.66 11.59
CA ILE A 30 0.97 6.70 11.99
C ILE A 30 1.01 5.49 11.04
N PRO A 31 1.48 4.31 11.48
CA PRO A 31 1.45 3.12 10.67
C PRO A 31 0.01 2.61 10.47
N VAL A 32 -0.31 2.17 9.26
CA VAL A 32 -1.61 1.61 8.89
C VAL A 32 -1.40 0.28 8.22
N ASP A 33 -1.92 -0.81 8.80
CA ASP A 33 -1.91 -2.13 8.17
C ASP A 33 -2.94 -2.18 7.04
N LEU A 34 -2.46 -2.23 5.79
CA LEU A 34 -3.32 -2.21 4.60
C LEU A 34 -4.06 -3.51 4.39
N ASN A 35 -3.53 -4.65 4.85
CA ASN A 35 -4.23 -5.92 4.75
C ASN A 35 -5.43 -5.91 5.68
N ASN A 36 -5.23 -5.52 6.93
CA ASN A 36 -6.31 -5.43 7.91
C ASN A 36 -7.33 -4.36 7.52
N LEU A 37 -6.87 -3.20 7.04
CA LEU A 37 -7.77 -2.14 6.55
C LEU A 37 -8.64 -2.64 5.38
N PHE A 38 -8.05 -3.40 4.45
CA PHE A 38 -8.78 -3.97 3.31
C PHE A 38 -9.77 -5.07 3.71
N ILE A 39 -9.32 -6.10 4.44
CA ILE A 39 -10.17 -7.28 4.71
C ILE A 39 -11.31 -6.97 5.68
N ALA A 40 -11.14 -5.97 6.55
CA ALA A 40 -12.17 -5.51 7.46
C ALA A 40 -13.14 -4.50 6.82
N ASP A 41 -12.86 -4.00 5.60
CA ASP A 41 -13.79 -3.12 4.89
C ASP A 41 -15.06 -3.92 4.50
N PRO A 42 -16.28 -3.49 4.88
CA PRO A 42 -17.52 -4.12 4.43
C PRO A 42 -17.67 -4.15 2.90
N LEU A 43 -16.91 -3.31 2.20
CA LEU A 43 -16.85 -3.24 0.74
C LEU A 43 -15.66 -4.02 0.13
N ALA A 44 -14.96 -4.87 0.88
CA ALA A 44 -13.76 -5.58 0.40
C ALA A 44 -13.94 -6.26 -0.97
N LEU A 45 -15.04 -6.97 -1.20
CA LEU A 45 -15.32 -7.59 -2.51
C LEU A 45 -15.55 -6.55 -3.63
N ALA A 46 -16.18 -5.43 -3.30
CA ALA A 46 -16.35 -4.32 -4.23
C ALA A 46 -15.02 -3.63 -4.55
N ARG A 47 -14.09 -3.52 -3.58
CA ARG A 47 -12.72 -3.02 -3.80
C ARG A 47 -11.96 -3.87 -4.81
N VAL A 48 -12.04 -5.20 -4.69
CA VAL A 48 -11.45 -6.11 -5.68
C VAL A 48 -12.04 -5.88 -7.07
N SER A 49 -13.36 -5.73 -7.15
CA SER A 49 -14.07 -5.47 -8.41
C SER A 49 -13.70 -4.12 -9.02
N GLN A 50 -13.47 -3.10 -8.18
CA GLN A 50 -13.01 -1.77 -8.60
C GLN A 50 -11.64 -1.83 -9.27
N ALA A 51 -10.69 -2.59 -8.71
CA ALA A 51 -9.39 -2.78 -9.34
C ALA A 51 -9.49 -3.52 -10.68
N GLU A 52 -10.35 -4.52 -10.79
CA GLU A 52 -10.61 -5.21 -12.07
C GLU A 52 -11.18 -4.24 -13.12
N ALA A 53 -12.10 -3.35 -12.73
CA ALA A 53 -12.64 -2.31 -13.59
C ALA A 53 -11.57 -1.27 -14.00
N ALA A 54 -10.55 -1.05 -13.15
CA ALA A 54 -9.39 -0.23 -13.46
C ALA A 54 -8.34 -0.93 -14.36
N GLY A 55 -8.59 -2.19 -14.75
CA GLY A 55 -7.75 -2.93 -15.71
C GLY A 55 -6.88 -4.02 -15.10
N PHE A 56 -6.99 -4.29 -13.79
CA PHE A 56 -6.25 -5.38 -13.17
C PHE A 56 -6.78 -6.75 -13.66
N PRO A 57 -5.90 -7.71 -14.03
CA PRO A 57 -6.35 -9.04 -14.44
C PRO A 57 -7.16 -9.73 -13.35
N ARG A 58 -8.25 -10.42 -13.73
CA ARG A 58 -9.06 -11.23 -12.80
C ARG A 58 -8.22 -12.27 -12.06
N THR A 59 -7.20 -12.82 -12.73
CA THR A 59 -6.27 -13.82 -12.19
C THR A 59 -5.25 -13.27 -11.19
N LEU A 60 -5.13 -11.95 -11.04
CA LEU A 60 -4.23 -11.35 -10.06
C LEU A 60 -4.74 -11.60 -8.64
N CYS A 61 -3.82 -11.66 -7.68
CA CYS A 61 -4.10 -11.78 -6.26
C CYS A 61 -5.15 -10.75 -5.79
N ALA A 62 -6.18 -11.23 -5.08
CA ALA A 62 -7.25 -10.40 -4.53
C ALA A 62 -6.73 -9.36 -3.53
N TRP A 63 -5.68 -9.68 -2.74
CA TRP A 63 -5.06 -8.74 -1.81
C TRP A 63 -4.46 -7.54 -2.54
N ILE A 64 -3.75 -7.76 -3.65
CA ILE A 64 -3.15 -6.67 -4.43
C ILE A 64 -4.21 -5.77 -5.02
N LYS A 65 -5.25 -6.37 -5.62
CA LYS A 65 -6.42 -5.66 -6.14
C LYS A 65 -7.14 -4.85 -5.04
N GLY A 66 -7.35 -5.50 -3.90
CA GLY A 66 -8.00 -4.92 -2.72
C GLY A 66 -7.24 -3.73 -2.16
N ILE A 67 -5.95 -3.92 -1.84
CA ILE A 67 -5.07 -2.89 -1.30
C ILE A 67 -5.00 -1.68 -2.23
N TYR A 68 -4.88 -1.89 -3.54
CA TYR A 68 -4.92 -0.81 -4.54
C TYR A 68 -6.20 0.04 -4.38
N ALA A 69 -7.37 -0.59 -4.43
CA ALA A 69 -8.64 0.12 -4.34
C ALA A 69 -8.90 0.70 -2.93
N THR A 70 -8.39 0.08 -1.87
CA THR A 70 -8.41 0.60 -0.51
C THR A 70 -7.59 1.89 -0.41
N LEU A 71 -6.37 1.93 -0.97
CA LEU A 71 -5.56 3.15 -0.97
C LEU A 71 -6.24 4.31 -1.70
N LEU A 72 -6.89 4.05 -2.83
CA LEU A 72 -7.68 5.07 -3.53
C LEU A 72 -8.84 5.61 -2.70
N ALA A 73 -9.41 4.80 -1.80
CA ALA A 73 -10.48 5.21 -0.90
C ALA A 73 -9.99 5.95 0.35
N HIS A 74 -8.69 5.89 0.64
CA HIS A 74 -8.05 6.43 1.83
C HIS A 74 -6.93 7.43 1.46
N PRO A 75 -7.29 8.60 0.88
CA PRO A 75 -6.32 9.60 0.45
C PRO A 75 -5.52 10.22 1.60
N GLU A 76 -5.93 10.00 2.86
CA GLU A 76 -5.15 10.36 4.04
C GLU A 76 -3.88 9.52 4.23
N ILE A 77 -3.76 8.36 3.56
CA ILE A 77 -2.57 7.52 3.55
C ILE A 77 -1.61 8.05 2.48
N GLN A 78 -0.61 8.82 2.91
CA GLN A 78 0.22 9.63 2.01
C GLN A 78 1.39 8.85 1.40
N ALA A 79 1.81 7.79 2.06
CA ALA A 79 2.90 6.93 1.60
C ALA A 79 2.62 5.46 1.93
N VAL A 80 3.26 4.56 1.18
CA VAL A 80 3.17 3.12 1.35
C VAL A 80 4.56 2.53 1.45
N ILE A 81 4.81 1.74 2.50
CA ILE A 81 5.98 0.88 2.59
C ILE A 81 5.61 -0.48 1.98
N ALA A 82 6.12 -0.71 0.78
CA ALA A 82 5.90 -1.92 0.00
C ALA A 82 7.03 -2.92 0.23
N ALA A 83 6.73 -4.06 0.86
CA ALA A 83 7.69 -5.14 1.02
C ALA A 83 7.79 -5.97 -0.27
N CYS A 84 8.90 -5.85 -0.99
CA CYS A 84 9.04 -6.36 -2.36
C CYS A 84 9.72 -7.73 -2.47
N GLN A 85 10.14 -8.33 -1.36
CA GLN A 85 10.75 -9.68 -1.32
C GLN A 85 10.30 -10.44 -0.06
N GLY A 86 10.04 -11.74 -0.19
CA GLY A 86 9.71 -12.65 0.92
C GLY A 86 8.24 -13.06 1.05
N ASP A 87 7.29 -12.18 0.73
CA ASP A 87 5.85 -12.43 0.98
C ASP A 87 5.06 -12.76 -0.31
N CYS A 88 4.97 -11.82 -1.27
CA CYS A 88 4.27 -12.00 -2.54
C CYS A 88 5.03 -11.35 -3.72
N SER A 89 5.12 -12.03 -4.86
CA SER A 89 5.79 -11.53 -6.07
C SER A 89 5.15 -10.27 -6.68
N ASN A 90 3.89 -9.97 -6.35
CA ASN A 90 3.13 -8.90 -6.97
C ASN A 90 3.21 -7.56 -6.20
N THR A 91 3.76 -7.53 -4.99
CA THR A 91 3.86 -6.27 -4.21
C THR A 91 4.77 -5.25 -4.88
N GLN A 92 5.79 -5.70 -5.61
CA GLN A 92 6.63 -4.81 -6.41
C GLN A 92 5.84 -4.17 -7.57
N ALA A 93 5.07 -4.97 -8.32
CA ALA A 93 4.23 -4.46 -9.40
C ALA A 93 3.16 -3.48 -8.88
N LEU A 94 2.57 -3.77 -7.71
CA LEU A 94 1.67 -2.83 -7.03
C LEU A 94 2.37 -1.51 -6.72
N GLY A 95 3.58 -1.56 -6.16
CA GLY A 95 4.37 -0.36 -5.85
C GLY A 95 4.65 0.50 -7.09
N GLU A 96 4.94 -0.13 -8.23
CA GLU A 96 5.17 0.57 -9.50
C GLU A 96 3.90 1.29 -10.00
N ILE A 97 2.73 0.62 -9.91
CA ILE A 97 1.43 1.22 -10.28
C ILE A 97 1.08 2.39 -9.36
N LEU A 98 1.22 2.22 -8.04
CA LEU A 98 0.92 3.29 -7.08
C LEU A 98 1.82 4.52 -7.30
N ALA A 99 3.09 4.30 -7.64
CA ALA A 99 4.02 5.39 -7.94
C ALA A 99 3.66 6.16 -9.22
N THR A 100 3.12 5.50 -10.25
CA THR A 100 2.64 6.19 -11.47
C THR A 100 1.38 7.00 -11.20
N GLU A 101 0.57 6.59 -10.23
CA GLU A 101 -0.63 7.31 -9.76
C GLU A 101 -0.33 8.41 -8.73
N GLY A 102 0.95 8.62 -8.39
CA GLY A 102 1.40 9.72 -7.54
C GLY A 102 1.42 9.43 -6.04
N ILE A 103 1.17 8.17 -5.64
CA ILE A 103 1.35 7.73 -4.24
C ILE A 103 2.84 7.52 -3.98
N GLU A 104 3.33 8.00 -2.84
CA GLU A 104 4.72 7.79 -2.45
C GLU A 104 4.94 6.33 -2.03
N VAL A 105 5.89 5.65 -2.66
CA VAL A 105 6.19 4.23 -2.40
C VAL A 105 7.63 4.04 -1.92
N ILE A 106 7.77 3.56 -0.68
CA ILE A 106 9.03 3.20 -0.05
C ILE A 106 9.20 1.70 -0.18
N HIS A 107 10.19 1.25 -0.96
CA HIS A 107 10.44 -0.17 -1.16
C HIS A 107 11.26 -0.73 -0.01
N PHE A 108 10.72 -1.72 0.70
CA PHE A 108 11.43 -2.47 1.74
C PHE A 108 11.72 -3.89 1.23
N LYS A 109 12.93 -4.38 1.45
CA LYS A 109 13.35 -5.72 1.01
C LYS A 109 13.91 -6.48 2.20
N PHE A 110 13.28 -7.61 2.53
CA PHE A 110 13.88 -8.59 3.42
C PHE A 110 15.05 -9.28 2.71
N PRO A 111 16.11 -9.70 3.44
CA PRO A 111 17.25 -10.43 2.88
C PRO A 111 16.87 -11.79 2.30
#